data_AF-A0A6A3ZEK9-F1
#
_entry.id   AF-A0A6A3ZEK9-F1
#
_cell.length_a   1.000
_cell.length_b   1.000
_cell.length_c   1.000
_cell.angle_alpha   90.00
_cell.angle_beta   90.00
_cell.angle_gamma   90.00
#
_symmetry.space_group_name_H-M   'P 1'
#
loop_
_entity.id
_entity.type
_entity.pdbx_description
1 polymer ?
#
loop_
_entity_poly.entity_id
_entity_poly.type
_entity_poly.pdbx_seq_one_letter_code
_entity_poly.pdbx_strand_id
1 'polypeptide(L)'
;MRLAKSVKLATNTCSAVRMKVDADDGTTGVFLPKPTTNRHWLIALTVDTVKDEMVGVVVLSMEGRREKLPAREALDMCIPTDDDMLILPLNRELERNRVVKWVAALKKEYARPLLDEDQLGIGDMEVTDKDLGIALLRQYAGIVERKPGCPPLAKVNVEHHINTGKHCAEHAAQTQTRREDLLINKDVGEMLSSQAIEPEEDAWGFPVVVVRKKNGSVRFCIDYRSLNAVTVKNVYPLPRVDDTLVALHGSQRFTSLDLHDGYW
;
A
#
# COMPACT_ATOMS: atom_id res chain seq x y z
N MET A 1 38.25 25.92 -9.94
CA MET A 1 37.59 24.76 -10.61
C MET A 1 36.15 25.14 -10.93
N ARG A 2 35.79 25.23 -12.22
CA ARG A 2 34.43 25.61 -12.68
C ARG A 2 33.50 24.40 -12.58
N LEU A 3 32.47 24.46 -11.73
CA LEU A 3 31.38 23.47 -11.73
C LEU A 3 30.05 24.14 -11.33
N ALA A 4 29.33 24.62 -12.35
CA ALA A 4 27.89 24.79 -12.31
C ALA A 4 27.39 24.54 -13.74
N LYS A 5 27.22 23.26 -14.09
CA LYS A 5 26.68 22.90 -15.40
C LYS A 5 25.18 23.18 -15.32
N SER A 6 24.72 24.27 -15.95
CA SER A 6 23.29 24.54 -16.10
C SER A 6 22.67 23.43 -16.94
N VAL A 7 21.82 22.60 -16.34
CA VAL A 7 21.09 21.54 -17.05
C VAL A 7 19.68 22.05 -17.36
N LYS A 8 19.25 21.95 -18.63
CA LYS A 8 17.88 22.26 -19.01
C LYS A 8 17.01 21.05 -18.66
N LEU A 9 16.31 21.11 -17.53
CA LEU A 9 15.29 20.13 -17.18
C LEU A 9 14.00 20.49 -17.90
N ALA A 10 13.35 19.52 -18.56
CA ALA A 10 12.05 19.72 -19.19
C ALA A 10 10.94 19.50 -18.15
N THR A 11 9.73 20.04 -18.37
CA THR A 11 8.55 19.80 -17.53
C THR A 11 8.34 18.31 -17.27
N ASN A 12 8.07 17.92 -16.03
CA ASN A 12 7.83 16.52 -15.61
C ASN A 12 9.00 15.57 -15.92
N THR A 13 10.22 16.08 -15.97
CA THR A 13 11.40 15.22 -16.13
C THR A 13 12.04 14.89 -14.79
N CYS A 14 12.36 13.61 -14.65
CA CYS A 14 13.21 13.07 -13.61
C CYS A 14 14.64 13.08 -14.15
N SER A 15 15.59 13.66 -13.42
CA SER A 15 17.00 13.68 -13.81
C SER A 15 17.89 13.32 -12.63
N ALA A 16 18.76 12.34 -12.84
CA ALA A 16 19.79 11.99 -11.88
C ALA A 16 20.94 13.00 -11.97
N VAL A 17 21.27 13.64 -10.86
CA VAL A 17 22.34 14.62 -10.77
C VAL A 17 23.26 14.24 -9.61
N ARG A 18 24.57 14.33 -9.81
CA ARG A 18 25.52 14.15 -8.71
C ARG A 18 25.65 15.46 -7.92
N MET A 19 25.43 15.39 -6.62
CA MET A 19 25.54 16.54 -5.70
C MET A 19 26.63 16.26 -4.67
N LYS A 20 27.34 17.33 -4.25
CA LYS A 20 28.35 17.23 -3.19
C LYS A 20 27.64 17.12 -1.84
N VAL A 21 28.12 16.23 -0.98
CA VAL A 21 27.58 16.02 0.37
C VAL A 21 28.65 16.23 1.43
N ASP A 22 28.22 16.58 2.64
CA ASP A 22 29.08 16.73 3.82
C ASP A 22 29.09 15.41 4.61
N ALA A 23 29.71 14.39 4.01
CA ALA A 23 29.87 13.06 4.57
C ALA A 23 31.13 12.41 3.99
N ASP A 24 31.80 11.55 4.77
CA ASP A 24 33.04 10.91 4.36
C ASP A 24 32.81 9.92 3.21
N ASP A 25 33.83 9.78 2.35
CA ASP A 25 33.80 8.79 1.27
C ASP A 25 33.66 7.37 1.84
N GLY A 26 32.70 6.62 1.29
CA GLY A 26 32.36 5.28 1.77
C GLY A 26 31.21 5.25 2.78
N THR A 27 30.77 6.39 3.34
CA THR A 27 29.57 6.43 4.19
C THR A 27 28.33 6.12 3.35
N THR A 28 27.52 5.15 3.80
CA THR A 28 26.20 4.89 3.25
C THR A 28 25.16 5.49 4.18
N GLY A 29 24.36 6.41 3.65
CA GLY A 29 23.44 7.18 4.46
C GLY A 29 22.20 7.59 3.70
N VAL A 30 21.19 7.97 4.46
CA VAL A 30 20.01 8.64 3.93
C VAL A 30 20.33 10.13 3.81
N PHE A 31 20.21 10.68 2.59
CA PHE A 31 20.46 12.09 2.29
C PHE A 31 19.14 12.84 2.15
N LEU A 32 18.87 13.71 3.12
CA LEU A 32 17.67 14.54 3.17
C LEU A 32 17.87 15.88 2.44
N PRO A 33 16.96 16.25 1.52
CA PRO A 33 16.97 17.58 0.94
C PRO A 33 16.61 18.64 1.97
N LYS A 34 17.33 19.77 1.95
CA LYS A 34 16.94 20.96 2.70
C LYS A 34 15.55 21.40 2.27
N PRO A 35 14.71 21.85 3.22
CA PRO A 35 13.49 22.57 2.87
C PRO A 35 13.86 23.79 2.02
N THR A 36 13.56 23.75 0.72
CA THR A 36 13.78 24.90 -0.16
C THR A 36 12.49 25.67 -0.34
N THR A 37 12.59 26.99 -0.50
CA THR A 37 11.45 27.85 -0.85
C THR A 37 11.03 27.73 -2.32
N ASN A 38 11.77 26.96 -3.13
CA ASN A 38 11.51 26.80 -4.56
C ASN A 38 10.44 25.75 -4.81
N ARG A 39 9.30 26.18 -5.37
CA ARG A 39 8.14 25.32 -5.66
C ARG A 39 8.21 24.63 -7.03
N HIS A 40 9.24 24.90 -7.83
CA HIS A 40 9.29 24.52 -9.24
C HIS A 40 10.07 23.23 -9.52
N TRP A 41 10.78 22.70 -8.52
CA TRP A 41 11.48 21.42 -8.58
C TRP A 41 11.60 20.80 -7.19
N LEU A 42 11.71 19.48 -7.12
CA LEU A 42 11.82 18.70 -5.90
C LEU A 42 13.09 17.85 -5.96
N ILE A 43 13.82 17.79 -4.85
CA ILE A 43 14.89 16.82 -4.65
C ILE A 43 14.28 15.65 -3.90
N ALA A 44 14.53 14.43 -4.35
CA ALA A 44 14.06 13.25 -3.66
C ALA A 44 15.06 12.80 -2.58
N LEU A 45 14.54 12.37 -1.42
CA LEU A 45 15.31 11.70 -0.38
C LEU A 45 16.08 10.55 -1.01
N THR A 46 17.41 10.51 -0.92
CA THR A 46 18.16 9.43 -1.59
C THR A 46 19.00 8.63 -0.61
N VAL A 47 19.06 7.32 -0.80
CA VAL A 47 20.01 6.42 -0.12
C VAL A 47 21.09 6.07 -1.13
N ASP A 48 22.33 6.43 -0.83
CA ASP A 48 23.48 6.15 -1.69
C ASP A 48 24.75 6.03 -0.83
N THR A 49 25.83 5.56 -1.44
CA THR A 49 27.16 5.57 -0.82
C THR A 49 27.95 6.74 -1.38
N VAL A 50 28.54 7.56 -0.51
CA VAL A 50 29.36 8.70 -0.93
C VAL A 50 30.58 8.20 -1.71
N LYS A 51 30.78 8.73 -2.92
CA LYS A 51 31.96 8.48 -3.76
C LYS A 51 32.48 9.78 -4.33
N ASP A 52 33.75 10.08 -4.06
CA ASP A 52 34.41 11.34 -4.41
C ASP A 52 33.69 12.56 -3.82
N GLU A 53 33.23 12.47 -2.57
CA GLU A 53 32.40 13.45 -1.84
C GLU A 53 31.03 13.72 -2.51
N MET A 54 30.58 12.84 -3.41
CA MET A 54 29.39 13.05 -4.24
C MET A 54 28.40 11.89 -4.13
N VAL A 55 27.11 12.24 -4.13
CA VAL A 55 25.97 11.32 -4.12
C VAL A 55 25.10 11.55 -5.34
N GLY A 56 24.58 10.47 -5.94
CA GLY A 56 23.59 10.55 -7.00
C GLY A 56 22.22 10.88 -6.40
N VAL A 57 21.59 11.96 -6.84
CA VAL A 57 20.29 12.41 -6.32
C VAL A 57 19.33 12.59 -7.47
N VAL A 58 18.07 12.21 -7.26
CA VAL A 58 17.01 12.44 -8.24
C VAL A 58 16.40 13.82 -8.04
N VAL A 59 16.38 14.60 -9.11
CA VAL A 59 15.69 15.90 -9.18
C VAL A 59 14.50 15.79 -10.11
N LEU A 60 13.33 16.16 -9.61
CA LEU A 60 12.07 16.22 -10.34
C LEU A 60 11.75 17.69 -10.69
N SER A 61 11.61 18.01 -11.97
CA SER A 61 11.20 19.36 -12.41
C SER A 61 9.68 19.43 -12.57
N MET A 62 9.02 20.27 -11.79
CA MET A 62 7.56 20.45 -11.81
C MET A 62 7.14 21.52 -12.84
N GLU A 63 8.03 22.45 -13.18
CA GLU A 63 7.87 23.39 -14.29
C GLU A 63 9.06 23.30 -15.27
N GLY A 64 8.82 23.47 -16.56
CA GLY A 64 9.82 23.31 -17.63
C GLY A 64 10.69 24.54 -17.82
N ARG A 65 11.26 25.05 -16.73
CA ARG A 65 12.12 26.24 -16.72
C ARG A 65 13.59 25.84 -16.61
N ARG A 66 14.48 26.63 -17.20
CA ARG A 66 15.92 26.50 -16.98
C ARG A 66 16.28 27.06 -15.61
N GLU A 67 16.60 26.20 -14.66
CA GLU A 67 17.13 26.62 -13.35
C GLU A 67 18.54 26.09 -13.12
N LYS A 68 19.32 26.85 -12.34
CA LYS A 68 20.60 26.39 -11.80
C LYS A 68 20.29 25.54 -10.58
N LEU A 69 20.72 24.29 -10.61
CA LEU A 69 20.69 23.43 -9.43
C LEU A 69 21.54 24.07 -8.33
N PRO A 70 21.13 23.98 -7.06
CA PRO A 70 21.87 24.61 -5.97
C PRO A 70 23.26 24.02 -5.87
N ALA A 71 24.23 24.91 -5.63
CA ALA A 71 25.58 24.49 -5.31
C ALA A 71 25.64 23.98 -3.86
N ARG A 72 26.45 22.93 -3.64
CA ARG A 72 27.04 22.38 -2.40
C ARG A 72 26.19 22.18 -1.13
N GLU A 73 25.06 22.84 -0.95
CA GLU A 73 24.42 23.04 0.36
C GLU A 73 22.97 22.56 0.38
N ALA A 74 22.49 21.81 -0.63
CA ALA A 74 21.08 21.42 -0.74
C ALA A 74 20.67 20.16 0.04
N LEU A 75 21.63 19.38 0.53
CA LEU A 75 21.43 18.20 1.36
C LEU A 75 21.99 18.54 2.73
N ASP A 76 21.16 18.54 3.78
CA ASP A 76 21.58 19.03 5.12
C ASP A 76 22.06 17.91 6.04
N MET A 77 21.43 16.74 5.92
CA MET A 77 21.56 15.71 6.94
C MET A 77 21.80 14.37 6.25
N CYS A 78 23.03 13.87 6.43
CA CYS A 78 23.35 12.47 6.26
C CYS A 78 22.96 11.78 7.57
N ILE A 79 22.03 10.83 7.50
CA ILE A 79 21.79 9.90 8.61
C ILE A 79 22.60 8.65 8.29
N PRO A 80 23.73 8.39 9.00
CA PRO A 80 24.51 7.19 8.81
C PRO A 80 23.64 5.98 9.13
N THR A 81 23.68 4.97 8.28
CA THR A 81 22.80 3.80 8.42
C THR A 81 23.42 2.69 9.28
N ASP A 82 24.56 2.97 9.91
CA ASP A 82 25.43 1.95 10.49
C ASP A 82 25.00 1.44 11.88
N ASP A 83 24.09 2.12 12.60
CA ASP A 83 23.75 1.71 13.98
C ASP A 83 22.31 1.19 14.20
N ASP A 84 21.28 1.68 13.49
CA ASP A 84 19.87 1.34 13.82
C ASP A 84 18.98 0.92 12.63
N MET A 85 19.47 0.99 11.40
CA MET A 85 18.69 0.63 10.20
C MET A 85 19.42 -0.39 9.34
N LEU A 86 18.92 -1.62 9.31
CA LEU A 86 19.29 -2.58 8.28
C LEU A 86 18.75 -2.11 6.93
N ILE A 87 19.57 -1.44 6.12
CA ILE A 87 19.33 -1.38 4.68
C ILE A 87 19.46 -2.82 4.19
N LEU A 88 18.33 -3.48 3.94
CA LEU A 88 18.35 -4.75 3.25
C LEU A 88 19.00 -4.49 1.88
N PRO A 89 20.21 -5.03 1.61
CA PRO A 89 20.78 -4.90 0.29
C PRO A 89 19.76 -5.51 -0.68
N LEU A 90 19.49 -4.81 -1.79
CA LEU A 90 18.78 -5.40 -2.91
C LEU A 90 19.73 -6.42 -3.54
N ASN A 91 19.92 -7.53 -2.83
CA ASN A 91 20.69 -8.66 -3.27
C ASN A 91 20.14 -9.01 -4.65
N ARG A 92 21.02 -9.41 -5.56
CA ARG A 92 20.69 -9.83 -6.94
C ARG A 92 19.75 -11.05 -7.01
N GLU A 93 18.96 -11.31 -5.98
CA GLU A 93 17.92 -12.33 -5.86
C GLU A 93 16.77 -12.12 -6.82
N LEU A 94 16.46 -10.86 -7.16
CA LEU A 94 15.43 -10.52 -8.15
C LEU A 94 15.94 -10.50 -9.61
N GLU A 95 17.16 -10.99 -9.88
CA GLU A 95 17.61 -11.19 -11.27
C GLU A 95 16.69 -12.19 -11.98
N ARG A 96 16.24 -11.86 -13.22
CA ARG A 96 15.27 -12.65 -14.00
C ARG A 96 15.59 -14.15 -13.98
N ASN A 97 16.85 -14.53 -14.22
CA ASN A 97 17.27 -15.94 -14.26
C ASN A 97 17.09 -16.68 -12.92
N ARG A 98 17.26 -15.98 -11.79
CA ARG A 98 17.04 -16.55 -10.46
C ARG A 98 15.56 -16.65 -10.14
N VAL A 99 14.78 -15.63 -10.48
CA VAL A 99 13.32 -15.64 -10.31
C VAL A 99 12.69 -16.76 -11.15
N VAL A 100 13.12 -16.96 -12.40
CA VAL A 100 12.67 -18.08 -13.24
C VAL A 100 12.97 -19.43 -12.58
N LYS A 101 14.20 -19.64 -12.09
CA LYS A 101 14.56 -20.88 -11.38
C LYS A 101 13.75 -21.08 -10.12
N TRP A 102 13.50 -20.01 -9.36
CA TRP A 102 12.74 -20.05 -8.13
C TRP A 102 11.26 -20.36 -8.39
N VAL A 103 10.61 -19.67 -9.34
CA VAL A 103 9.22 -19.94 -9.75
C VAL A 103 9.08 -21.38 -10.26
N ALA A 104 10.06 -21.86 -11.04
CA ALA A 104 10.08 -23.24 -11.52
C ALA A 104 10.28 -24.28 -10.39
N ALA A 105 10.89 -23.89 -9.26
CA ALA A 105 11.10 -24.75 -8.10
C ALA A 105 9.91 -24.76 -7.12
N LEU A 106 9.07 -23.71 -7.13
CA LEU A 106 7.92 -23.60 -6.22
C LEU A 106 6.89 -24.72 -6.39
N LYS A 107 6.79 -25.33 -7.59
CA LYS A 107 5.84 -26.38 -8.03
C LYS A 107 4.82 -26.79 -6.97
N LYS A 108 3.86 -25.90 -6.69
CA LYS A 108 2.68 -26.26 -5.90
C LYS A 108 1.76 -27.05 -6.81
N GLU A 109 1.28 -28.19 -6.33
CA GLU A 109 0.34 -29.04 -7.06
C GLU A 109 -0.85 -28.17 -7.49
N TYR A 110 -1.09 -28.09 -8.80
CA TYR A 110 -2.13 -27.29 -9.48
C TYR A 110 -1.85 -25.78 -9.65
N ALA A 111 -0.89 -25.44 -10.52
CA ALA A 111 -0.76 -24.11 -11.13
C ALA A 111 -1.80 -23.91 -12.26
N ARG A 112 -3.09 -24.00 -11.93
CA ARG A 112 -4.18 -23.72 -12.88
C ARG A 112 -4.17 -22.23 -13.26
N PRO A 113 -4.65 -21.86 -14.46
CA PRO A 113 -4.90 -20.45 -14.79
C PRO A 113 -5.87 -19.83 -13.78
N LEU A 114 -5.66 -18.55 -13.46
CA LEU A 114 -6.57 -17.79 -12.60
C LEU A 114 -7.86 -17.47 -13.35
N LEU A 115 -8.95 -17.25 -12.61
CA LEU A 115 -10.27 -16.94 -13.18
C LEU A 115 -10.31 -15.62 -13.97
N ASP A 116 -9.51 -14.61 -13.58
CA ASP A 116 -9.55 -13.25 -14.13
C ASP A 116 -8.14 -12.74 -14.54
N GLU A 117 -7.33 -13.58 -15.20
CA GLU A 117 -5.96 -13.19 -15.62
C GLU A 117 -5.92 -11.99 -16.57
N ASP A 118 -6.96 -11.83 -17.39
CA ASP A 118 -7.12 -10.75 -18.36
C ASP A 118 -7.40 -9.39 -17.70
N GLN A 119 -7.92 -9.39 -16.47
CA GLN A 119 -8.20 -8.20 -15.69
C GLN A 119 -7.01 -7.75 -14.83
N LEU A 120 -5.92 -8.53 -14.79
CA LEU A 120 -4.72 -8.16 -14.04
C LEU A 120 -4.07 -6.92 -14.66
N GLY A 121 -4.03 -5.83 -13.88
CA GLY A 121 -3.36 -4.58 -14.23
C GLY A 121 -1.83 -4.67 -14.19
N ILE A 122 -1.24 -5.63 -14.92
CA ILE A 122 0.21 -5.76 -15.07
C ILE A 122 0.64 -4.71 -16.10
N GLY A 123 1.08 -3.55 -15.60
CA GLY A 123 1.41 -2.35 -16.37
C GLY A 123 2.48 -2.53 -17.46
N ASP A 124 3.23 -1.49 -17.79
CA ASP A 124 4.18 -1.55 -18.90
C ASP A 124 5.44 -2.36 -18.51
N MET A 125 5.47 -3.62 -18.94
CA MET A 125 6.56 -4.57 -18.71
C MET A 125 6.81 -5.42 -19.97
N GLU A 126 8.03 -5.96 -20.10
CA GLU A 126 8.34 -6.94 -21.14
C GLU A 126 7.44 -8.18 -20.99
N VAL A 127 6.98 -8.73 -22.12
CA VAL A 127 6.05 -9.89 -22.16
C VAL A 127 6.56 -11.05 -21.29
N THR A 128 7.87 -11.32 -21.35
CA THR A 128 8.52 -12.38 -20.57
C THR A 128 8.50 -12.15 -19.05
N ASP A 129 8.52 -10.89 -18.59
CA ASP A 129 8.35 -10.57 -17.18
C ASP A 129 6.88 -10.69 -16.75
N LYS A 130 5.93 -10.33 -17.64
CA LYS A 130 4.50 -10.51 -17.39
C LYS A 130 4.16 -11.98 -17.22
N ASP A 131 4.67 -12.83 -18.11
CA ASP A 131 4.48 -14.28 -18.06
C ASP A 131 5.02 -14.87 -16.74
N LEU A 132 6.16 -14.37 -16.28
CA LEU A 132 6.75 -14.79 -15.00
C LEU A 132 5.90 -14.36 -13.80
N GLY A 133 5.35 -13.14 -13.83
CA GLY A 133 4.41 -12.65 -12.82
C GLY A 133 3.14 -13.48 -12.76
N ILE A 134 2.53 -13.78 -13.91
CA ILE A 134 1.35 -14.65 -14.00
C ILE A 134 1.69 -16.06 -13.51
N ALA A 135 2.83 -16.62 -13.91
CA ALA A 135 3.28 -17.93 -13.44
C ALA A 135 3.43 -17.97 -11.91
N LEU A 136 3.92 -16.90 -11.29
CA LEU A 136 3.97 -16.76 -9.85
C LEU A 136 2.57 -16.71 -9.22
N LEU A 137 1.67 -15.87 -9.75
CA LEU A 137 0.31 -15.74 -9.22
C LEU A 137 -0.47 -17.06 -9.30
N ARG A 138 -0.27 -17.84 -10.38
CA ARG A 138 -0.84 -19.20 -10.51
C ARG A 138 -0.39 -20.14 -9.41
N GLN A 139 0.85 -20.03 -8.91
CA GLN A 139 1.31 -20.84 -7.77
C GLN A 139 0.57 -20.48 -6.46
N TYR A 140 0.02 -19.27 -6.37
CA TYR A 140 -0.71 -18.77 -5.21
C TYR A 140 -2.21 -18.58 -5.50
N ALA A 141 -2.75 -19.25 -6.53
CA ALA A 141 -4.16 -19.15 -6.91
C ALA A 141 -5.11 -19.36 -5.72
N GLY A 142 -4.79 -20.28 -4.80
CA GLY A 142 -5.59 -20.54 -3.60
C GLY A 142 -5.65 -19.41 -2.56
N ILE A 143 -4.87 -18.33 -2.73
CA ILE A 143 -4.91 -17.11 -1.88
C ILE A 143 -5.38 -15.91 -2.71
N VAL A 144 -4.98 -15.84 -3.98
CA VAL A 144 -5.30 -14.72 -4.87
C VAL A 144 -6.75 -14.76 -5.34
N GLU A 145 -7.30 -15.95 -5.61
CA GLU A 145 -8.69 -16.07 -6.04
C GLU A 145 -9.65 -15.83 -4.88
N ARG A 146 -10.67 -14.99 -5.13
CA ARG A 146 -11.76 -14.79 -4.19
C ARG A 146 -12.47 -16.11 -3.94
N LYS A 147 -12.51 -16.53 -2.68
CA LYS A 147 -13.24 -17.74 -2.27
C LYS A 147 -14.72 -17.41 -2.05
N PRO A 148 -15.63 -18.32 -2.41
CA PRO A 148 -17.03 -18.17 -2.02
C PRO A 148 -17.16 -18.36 -0.51
N GLY A 149 -18.00 -17.53 0.11
CA GLY A 149 -18.26 -17.56 1.55
C GLY A 149 -17.26 -16.74 2.37
N CYS A 150 -17.44 -16.76 3.70
CA CYS A 150 -16.47 -16.17 4.62
C CYS A 150 -15.27 -17.11 4.66
N PRO A 151 -14.06 -16.70 4.23
CA PRO A 151 -12.89 -17.55 4.39
C PRO A 151 -12.73 -17.88 5.89
N PRO A 152 -12.27 -19.09 6.25
CA PRO A 152 -12.03 -19.41 7.65
C PRO A 152 -11.12 -18.35 8.24
N LEU A 153 -11.41 -17.94 9.50
CA LEU A 153 -10.62 -16.99 10.30
C LEU A 153 -9.16 -17.08 9.87
N ALA A 154 -8.59 -15.94 9.46
CA ALA A 154 -7.19 -15.89 9.11
C ALA A 154 -6.41 -16.66 10.17
N LYS A 155 -5.46 -17.54 9.78
CA LYS A 155 -4.73 -18.44 10.71
C LYS A 155 -3.92 -17.71 11.80
N VAL A 156 -4.07 -16.39 11.88
CA VAL A 156 -3.55 -15.53 12.93
C VAL A 156 -4.49 -15.57 14.13
N ASN A 157 -3.91 -15.72 15.32
CA ASN A 157 -4.61 -15.71 16.59
C ASN A 157 -4.94 -14.28 17.05
N VAL A 158 -5.49 -13.46 16.15
CA VAL A 158 -5.85 -12.07 16.45
C VAL A 158 -7.35 -11.92 16.30
N GLU A 159 -8.01 -11.56 17.39
CA GLU A 159 -9.45 -11.33 17.46
C GLU A 159 -9.72 -9.83 17.59
N HIS A 160 -10.79 -9.35 16.94
CA HIS A 160 -11.24 -7.98 17.09
C HIS A 160 -12.12 -7.86 18.33
N HIS A 161 -11.57 -7.29 19.41
CA HIS A 161 -12.31 -7.04 20.64
C HIS A 161 -12.86 -5.60 20.70
N ILE A 162 -14.18 -5.46 20.84
CA ILE A 162 -14.88 -4.18 20.97
C ILE A 162 -15.11 -3.89 22.46
N ASN A 163 -14.31 -2.98 23.03
CA ASN A 163 -14.45 -2.60 24.43
C ASN A 163 -15.46 -1.46 24.61
N THR A 164 -16.65 -1.77 25.13
CA THR A 164 -17.71 -0.79 25.44
C THR A 164 -17.69 -0.32 26.90
N GLY A 165 -16.64 -0.65 27.66
CA GLY A 165 -16.49 -0.25 29.07
C GLY A 165 -17.57 -0.86 29.97
N LYS A 166 -18.36 0.00 30.63
CA LYS A 166 -19.48 -0.40 31.51
C LYS A 166 -20.86 -0.04 30.94
N HIS A 167 -20.93 0.32 29.66
CA HIS A 167 -22.18 0.73 29.05
C HIS A 167 -23.11 -0.48 28.88
N CYS A 168 -24.38 -0.28 29.24
CA CYS A 168 -25.43 -1.27 29.00
C CYS A 168 -25.86 -1.25 27.53
N ALA A 169 -26.42 -2.38 27.10
CA ALA A 169 -26.79 -2.59 25.72
C ALA A 169 -28.00 -1.74 25.31
N GLU A 170 -27.93 -1.21 24.09
CA GLU A 170 -28.98 -0.38 23.49
C GLU A 170 -29.64 -1.10 22.31
N HIS A 171 -30.97 -0.99 22.23
CA HIS A 171 -31.75 -1.48 21.10
C HIS A 171 -32.36 -0.30 20.35
N ALA A 172 -31.99 -0.16 19.08
CA ALA A 172 -32.62 0.75 18.16
C ALA A 172 -33.36 -0.04 17.09
N ALA A 173 -34.67 -0.18 17.26
CA ALA A 173 -35.55 -0.72 16.23
C ALA A 173 -35.86 0.37 15.19
N GLN A 174 -35.64 0.06 13.90
CA GLN A 174 -36.06 0.93 12.80
C GLN A 174 -37.07 0.19 11.92
N THR A 175 -38.17 0.87 11.59
CA THR A 175 -39.14 0.39 10.61
C THR A 175 -38.56 0.55 9.21
N GLN A 176 -38.57 -0.53 8.44
CA GLN A 176 -38.10 -0.58 7.06
C GLN A 176 -39.30 -0.64 6.10
N THR A 177 -39.10 -0.19 4.86
CA THR A 177 -40.10 -0.35 3.82
C THR A 177 -40.09 -1.80 3.32
N ARG A 178 -41.25 -2.34 2.90
CA ARG A 178 -41.35 -3.69 2.30
C ARG A 178 -40.32 -4.00 1.20
N ARG A 179 -39.92 -2.99 0.41
CA ARG A 179 -38.88 -3.16 -0.63
C ARG A 179 -37.47 -3.29 -0.06
N GLU A 180 -37.19 -2.60 1.04
CA GLU A 180 -35.92 -2.66 1.76
C GLU A 180 -35.81 -4.01 2.49
N ASP A 181 -36.89 -4.50 3.10
CA ASP A 181 -36.93 -5.82 3.74
C ASP A 181 -36.53 -6.95 2.80
N LEU A 182 -36.96 -6.92 1.54
CA LEU A 182 -36.60 -7.95 0.56
C LEU A 182 -35.09 -7.94 0.25
N LEU A 183 -34.47 -6.76 0.22
CA LEU A 183 -33.04 -6.62 -0.01
C LEU A 183 -32.24 -7.04 1.23
N ILE A 184 -32.68 -6.59 2.41
CA ILE A 184 -32.08 -6.93 3.70
C ILE A 184 -32.13 -8.44 3.91
N ASN A 185 -33.28 -9.09 3.75
CA ASN A 185 -33.44 -10.53 3.95
C ASN A 185 -32.60 -11.36 2.96
N LYS A 186 -32.44 -10.86 1.73
CA LYS A 186 -31.57 -11.50 0.74
C LYS A 186 -30.11 -11.46 1.20
N ASP A 187 -29.60 -10.28 1.55
CA ASP A 187 -28.21 -10.10 1.97
C ASP A 187 -27.93 -10.86 3.29
N VAL A 188 -28.88 -10.86 4.23
CA VAL A 188 -28.81 -11.65 5.48
C VAL A 188 -28.77 -13.14 5.19
N GLY A 189 -29.58 -13.65 4.25
CA GLY A 189 -29.54 -15.05 3.84
C GLY A 189 -28.20 -15.45 3.23
N GLU A 190 -27.59 -14.58 2.42
CA GLU A 190 -26.25 -14.79 1.86
C GLU A 190 -25.20 -14.83 2.99
N MET A 191 -25.23 -13.89 3.94
CA MET A 191 -24.29 -13.83 5.08
C MET A 191 -24.43 -15.03 6.05
N LEU A 192 -25.65 -15.50 6.29
CA LEU A 192 -25.90 -16.72 7.08
C LEU A 192 -25.36 -17.95 6.36
N SER A 193 -25.58 -18.04 5.04
CA SER A 193 -25.07 -19.15 4.23
C SER A 193 -23.55 -19.19 4.15
N SER A 194 -22.91 -18.02 4.23
CA SER A 194 -21.45 -17.88 4.24
C SER A 194 -20.84 -18.03 5.63
N GLN A 195 -21.66 -18.23 6.67
CA GLN A 195 -21.25 -18.26 8.08
C GLN A 195 -20.56 -16.98 8.56
N ALA A 196 -20.84 -15.84 7.92
CA ALA A 196 -20.30 -14.54 8.32
C ALA A 196 -21.04 -13.94 9.52
N ILE A 197 -22.30 -14.32 9.71
CA ILE A 197 -23.14 -13.94 10.85
C ILE A 197 -23.89 -15.17 11.39
N GLU A 198 -24.36 -15.09 12.62
CA GLU A 198 -25.22 -16.09 13.24
C GLU A 198 -26.44 -15.45 13.90
N PRO A 199 -27.56 -16.18 14.08
CA PRO A 199 -28.69 -15.71 14.86
C PRO A 199 -28.29 -15.57 16.33
N GLU A 200 -28.63 -14.44 16.92
CA GLU A 200 -28.26 -14.09 18.29
C GLU A 200 -29.45 -13.38 18.97
N GLU A 201 -29.60 -13.57 20.28
CA GLU A 201 -30.72 -13.04 21.08
C GLU A 201 -30.24 -12.02 22.15
N ASP A 202 -28.99 -11.53 22.06
CA ASP A 202 -28.40 -10.62 23.05
C ASP A 202 -28.94 -9.19 22.93
N ALA A 203 -28.48 -8.37 23.88
CA ALA A 203 -29.10 -7.12 24.26
C ALA A 203 -28.73 -5.91 23.37
N TRP A 204 -27.90 -6.07 22.34
CA TRP A 204 -27.51 -4.98 21.44
C TRP A 204 -28.21 -5.12 20.09
N GLY A 205 -28.94 -4.09 19.68
CA GLY A 205 -29.64 -4.07 18.39
C GLY A 205 -29.42 -2.77 17.64
N PHE A 206 -28.90 -2.84 16.42
CA PHE A 206 -28.62 -1.68 15.58
C PHE A 206 -29.44 -1.73 14.29
N PRO A 207 -29.89 -0.57 13.77
CA PRO A 207 -30.70 -0.56 12.58
C PRO A 207 -29.85 -0.79 11.32
N VAL A 208 -30.43 -1.50 10.36
CA VAL A 208 -29.85 -1.69 9.02
C VAL A 208 -30.26 -0.52 8.14
N VAL A 209 -29.27 0.04 7.44
CA VAL A 209 -29.40 1.14 6.49
C VAL A 209 -29.07 0.64 5.10
N VAL A 210 -30.01 0.82 4.17
CA VAL A 210 -29.88 0.41 2.77
C VAL A 210 -29.36 1.59 1.95
N VAL A 211 -28.11 1.52 1.48
CA VAL A 211 -27.49 2.63 0.71
C VAL A 211 -27.37 2.26 -0.76
N ARG A 212 -27.90 3.11 -1.65
CA ARG A 212 -27.76 2.91 -3.11
C ARG A 212 -26.44 3.48 -3.60
N LYS A 213 -25.64 2.67 -4.30
CA LYS A 213 -24.45 3.09 -5.02
C LYS A 213 -24.82 3.78 -6.34
N LYS A 214 -23.87 4.57 -6.88
CA LYS A 214 -24.01 5.23 -8.19
C LYS A 214 -24.24 4.25 -9.35
N ASN A 215 -23.70 3.04 -9.25
CA ASN A 215 -23.87 1.98 -10.25
C ASN A 215 -25.22 1.24 -10.12
N GLY A 216 -26.13 1.69 -9.25
CA GLY A 216 -27.44 1.09 -9.03
C GLY A 216 -27.45 -0.10 -8.06
N SER A 217 -26.28 -0.60 -7.65
CA SER A 217 -26.20 -1.65 -6.63
C SER A 217 -26.54 -1.10 -5.24
N VAL A 218 -26.89 -1.97 -4.32
CA VAL A 218 -27.22 -1.62 -2.93
C VAL A 218 -26.07 -2.05 -2.00
N ARG A 219 -25.89 -1.35 -0.88
CA ARG A 219 -25.06 -1.75 0.24
C ARG A 219 -25.94 -1.98 1.46
N PHE A 220 -25.80 -3.17 2.04
CA PHE A 220 -26.20 -3.46 3.40
C PHE A 220 -25.23 -2.74 4.34
N CYS A 221 -25.72 -1.85 5.20
CA CYS A 221 -24.91 -1.15 6.19
C CYS A 221 -25.60 -1.22 7.55
N ILE A 222 -24.83 -1.38 8.63
CA ILE A 222 -25.37 -1.32 9.99
C ILE A 222 -24.97 0.02 10.60
N ASP A 223 -25.92 0.72 11.21
CA ASP A 223 -25.66 2.00 11.86
C ASP A 223 -25.07 1.80 13.27
N TYR A 224 -23.75 1.69 13.34
CA TYR A 224 -23.00 1.57 14.59
C TYR A 224 -22.73 2.92 15.28
N ARG A 225 -23.42 4.02 14.96
CA ARG A 225 -23.10 5.34 15.55
C ARG A 225 -23.22 5.36 17.07
N SER A 226 -24.25 4.74 17.65
CA SER A 226 -24.42 4.64 19.11
C SER A 226 -23.33 3.77 19.73
N LEU A 227 -23.02 2.62 19.12
CA LEU A 227 -21.92 1.75 19.55
C LEU A 227 -20.57 2.48 19.52
N ASN A 228 -20.24 3.13 18.41
CA ASN A 228 -18.99 3.84 18.23
C ASN A 228 -18.81 5.02 19.21
N ALA A 229 -19.89 5.56 19.75
CA ALA A 229 -19.84 6.63 20.76
C ALA A 229 -19.42 6.10 22.14
N VAL A 230 -19.73 4.84 22.47
CA VAL A 230 -19.39 4.20 23.75
C VAL A 230 -18.15 3.31 23.68
N THR A 231 -17.71 2.92 22.48
CA THR A 231 -16.51 2.11 22.26
C THR A 231 -15.24 2.89 22.64
N VAL A 232 -14.40 2.29 23.47
CA VAL A 232 -13.07 2.79 23.80
C VAL A 232 -12.19 2.71 22.56
N LYS A 233 -11.67 3.85 22.12
CA LYS A 233 -10.83 3.95 20.92
C LYS A 233 -9.49 3.25 21.14
N ASN A 234 -9.26 2.16 20.42
CA ASN A 234 -7.96 1.53 20.29
C ASN A 234 -7.24 2.10 19.06
N VAL A 235 -6.42 3.14 19.25
CA VAL A 235 -5.75 3.84 18.15
C VAL A 235 -4.45 3.11 17.81
N TYR A 236 -4.44 2.37 16.70
CA TYR A 236 -3.21 1.87 16.12
C TYR A 236 -2.54 2.99 15.30
N PRO A 237 -1.22 3.24 15.46
CA PRO A 237 -0.55 4.28 14.71
C PRO A 237 -0.47 3.89 13.23
N LEU A 238 -1.27 4.55 12.40
CA LEU A 238 -1.14 4.43 10.96
C LEU A 238 -0.01 5.36 10.48
N PRO A 239 0.91 4.87 9.64
CA PRO A 239 1.97 5.71 9.09
C PRO A 239 1.36 6.84 8.26
N ARG A 240 2.02 8.00 8.21
CA ARG A 240 1.58 9.06 7.31
C ARG A 240 1.85 8.65 5.87
N VAL A 241 1.05 9.21 4.97
CA VAL A 241 1.23 9.01 3.52
C VAL A 241 2.63 9.46 3.10
N ASP A 242 3.10 10.59 3.63
CA ASP A 242 4.44 11.12 3.34
C ASP A 242 5.54 10.11 3.72
N ASP A 243 5.47 9.55 4.92
CA ASP A 243 6.45 8.57 5.41
C ASP A 243 6.47 7.31 4.52
N THR A 244 5.28 6.87 4.11
CA THR A 244 5.13 5.72 3.21
C THR A 244 5.75 6.01 1.83
N LEU A 245 5.53 7.20 1.26
CA LEU A 245 6.10 7.59 -0.03
C LEU A 245 7.63 7.73 0.03
N VAL A 246 8.15 8.23 1.15
CA VAL A 246 9.59 8.32 1.39
C VAL A 246 10.21 6.92 1.45
N ALA A 247 9.57 5.96 2.13
CA ALA A 247 10.03 4.58 2.19
C ALA A 247 10.01 3.87 0.82
N LEU A 248 9.14 4.30 -0.10
CA LEU A 248 9.05 3.77 -1.45
C LEU A 248 10.10 4.37 -2.41
N HIS A 249 10.85 5.39 -1.99
CA HIS A 249 11.81 6.06 -2.84
C HIS A 249 12.92 5.12 -3.34
N GLY A 250 13.31 5.26 -4.62
CA GLY A 250 14.35 4.45 -5.25
C GLY A 250 13.86 3.10 -5.79
N SER A 251 12.64 2.69 -5.45
CA SER A 251 12.01 1.50 -6.02
C SER A 251 11.60 1.74 -7.48
N GLN A 252 11.95 0.81 -8.36
CA GLN A 252 11.65 0.90 -9.79
C GLN A 252 10.35 0.17 -10.19
N ARG A 253 9.88 -0.74 -9.34
CA ARG A 253 8.70 -1.58 -9.57
C ARG A 253 7.86 -1.58 -8.31
N PHE A 254 6.55 -1.40 -8.49
CA PHE A 254 5.57 -1.41 -7.41
C PHE A 254 4.52 -2.47 -7.67
N THR A 255 3.96 -3.03 -6.61
CA THR A 255 2.81 -3.92 -6.68
C THR A 255 1.87 -3.52 -5.56
N SER A 256 0.59 -3.33 -5.90
CA SER A 256 -0.47 -3.10 -4.93
C SER A 256 -1.27 -4.38 -4.80
N LEU A 257 -1.48 -4.84 -3.56
CA LEU A 257 -2.33 -5.98 -3.25
C LEU A 257 -3.48 -5.48 -2.39
N ASP A 258 -4.71 -5.76 -2.82
CA ASP A 258 -5.91 -5.47 -2.06
C ASP A 258 -6.49 -6.78 -1.52
N LEU A 259 -6.89 -6.78 -0.26
CA LEU A 259 -7.48 -7.96 0.37
C LEU A 259 -8.96 -8.04 -0.02
N HIS A 260 -9.39 -9.19 -0.54
CA HIS A 260 -10.81 -9.46 -0.74
C HIS A 260 -11.53 -9.46 0.61
N ASP A 261 -12.54 -8.61 0.72
CA ASP A 261 -13.44 -8.57 1.87
C ASP A 261 -12.69 -8.50 3.22
N GLY A 262 -11.53 -7.83 3.32
CA GLY A 262 -10.59 -7.95 4.46
C GLY A 262 -11.09 -7.57 5.87
N TYR A 263 -12.36 -7.19 6.02
CA TYR A 263 -13.04 -7.05 7.31
C TYR A 263 -13.85 -8.29 7.72
N TRP A 264 -14.24 -9.13 6.76
CA TRP A 264 -15.01 -10.37 6.92
C TRP A 264 -14.06 -11.57 6.98
#